data_AF-A0A7J8N1G7-F1
#
_entry.id   AF-A0A7J8N1G7-F1
#
_cell.length_a   1.000
_cell.length_b   1.000
_cell.length_c   1.000
_cell.angle_alpha   90.00
_cell.angle_beta   90.00
_cell.angle_gamma   90.00
#
_symmetry.space_group_name_H-M   'P 1'
#
loop_
_entity.id
_entity.type
_entity.pdbx_description
1 polymer ?
#
loop_
_entity_poly.entity_id
_entity_poly.type
_entity_poly.pdbx_seq_one_letter_code
_entity_poly.pdbx_strand_id
1 'polypeptide(L)'
;MGCVNGKCCSRYPSSPDGGSDHCGELKPYKSKHILTQRSLEIVHVSSHNFTLQYSILTQLGYYQDTVERENQDSFCIKTQIQCNPNVHVFGVFDGHGQYSAQCSNFNDRLVEILSSDSTLLDDPLKAYTLAFLAINSELHDSEIDDTMSGTTAITVLVVGDTLYVANDGD
;
A
#
# COMPACT_ATOMS: atom_id res chain seq x y z
N MET A 1 16.75 0.90 10.68
CA MET A 1 17.08 1.60 9.40
C MET A 1 17.92 0.69 8.51
N GLY A 2 17.31 0.09 7.48
CA GLY A 2 18.03 -0.71 6.48
C GLY A 2 17.74 -0.20 5.08
N CYS A 3 18.74 0.34 4.39
CA CYS A 3 18.65 0.64 2.96
C CYS A 3 19.01 -0.60 2.15
N VAL A 4 18.14 -1.00 1.22
CA VAL A 4 18.48 -1.97 0.16
C VAL A 4 18.49 -1.20 -1.16
N ASN A 5 19.68 -1.06 -1.76
CA ASN A 5 19.85 -0.40 -3.06
C ASN A 5 20.13 -1.47 -4.12
N GLY A 6 19.11 -1.79 -4.92
CA GLY A 6 19.20 -2.76 -6.02
C GLY A 6 19.07 -2.07 -7.37
N LYS A 7 20.17 -1.52 -7.91
CA LYS A 7 20.23 -1.14 -9.33
C LYS A 7 20.32 -2.41 -10.17
N CYS A 8 19.36 -2.65 -11.06
CA CYS A 8 19.53 -3.60 -12.14
C CYS A 8 18.96 -3.05 -13.45
N CYS A 9 19.86 -2.70 -14.37
CA CYS A 9 19.55 -2.36 -15.75
C CYS A 9 19.42 -3.66 -16.56
N SER A 10 18.23 -3.97 -17.10
CA SER A 10 18.10 -5.04 -18.10
C SER A 10 16.99 -4.77 -19.13
N ARG A 11 17.48 -4.36 -20.32
CA ARG A 11 17.04 -4.57 -21.72
C ARG A 11 15.60 -5.07 -21.99
N TYR A 12 14.88 -4.26 -22.78
CA TYR A 12 13.63 -4.56 -23.48
C TYR A 12 13.65 -5.85 -24.33
N PRO A 13 12.48 -6.51 -24.47
CA PRO A 13 12.08 -7.07 -25.76
C PRO A 13 10.67 -6.63 -26.21
N SER A 14 10.47 -6.76 -27.53
CA SER A 14 9.43 -6.18 -28.39
C SER A 14 8.01 -6.75 -28.28
N SER A 15 7.02 -5.96 -28.73
CA SER A 15 5.57 -6.20 -28.83
C SER A 15 5.14 -7.42 -29.67
N PRO A 16 3.90 -7.91 -29.46
CA PRO A 16 2.95 -7.99 -30.57
C PRO A 16 1.49 -7.59 -30.24
N ASP A 17 0.78 -7.23 -31.31
CA ASP A 17 -0.61 -6.74 -31.45
C ASP A 17 -1.73 -7.70 -30.99
N GLY A 18 -2.90 -7.12 -30.64
CA GLY A 18 -4.20 -7.53 -31.21
C GLY A 18 -5.28 -8.18 -30.31
N GLY A 19 -6.14 -7.34 -29.70
CA GLY A 19 -7.61 -7.46 -29.57
C GLY A 19 -8.32 -8.72 -29.01
N SER A 20 -9.01 -8.59 -27.87
CA SER A 20 -10.48 -8.66 -27.72
C SER A 20 -10.90 -8.61 -26.24
N ASP A 21 -12.00 -7.92 -25.96
CA ASP A 21 -12.56 -7.67 -24.62
C ASP A 21 -13.05 -8.95 -23.93
N HIS A 22 -12.35 -9.32 -22.86
CA HIS A 22 -12.92 -10.00 -21.70
C HIS A 22 -12.17 -9.54 -20.46
N CYS A 23 -12.90 -9.21 -19.38
CA CYS A 23 -12.36 -8.86 -18.07
C CYS A 23 -11.61 -10.07 -17.48
N GLY A 24 -10.35 -10.23 -17.89
CA GLY A 24 -9.45 -11.26 -17.43
C GLY A 24 -8.47 -10.66 -16.41
N GLU A 25 -8.40 -11.28 -15.24
CA GLU A 25 -7.34 -11.01 -14.27
C GLU A 25 -5.96 -11.14 -14.94
N LEU A 26 -5.32 -10.00 -15.18
CA LEU A 26 -3.92 -9.94 -15.58
C LEU A 26 -3.07 -10.45 -14.41
N LYS A 27 -2.64 -11.72 -14.49
CA LYS A 27 -1.73 -12.30 -13.50
C LYS A 27 -0.40 -11.52 -13.53
N PRO A 28 0.08 -10.97 -12.39
CA PRO A 28 1.32 -10.22 -12.37
C PRO A 28 2.51 -11.12 -12.72
N TYR A 29 3.37 -10.63 -13.62
CA TYR A 29 4.63 -11.27 -13.97
C TYR A 29 5.61 -11.17 -12.79
N LYS A 30 5.89 -12.31 -12.14
CA LYS A 30 6.76 -12.38 -10.95
C LYS A 30 8.22 -12.48 -11.36
N SER A 31 8.93 -11.35 -11.41
CA SER A 31 10.41 -11.35 -11.38
C SER A 31 10.86 -11.53 -9.93
N LYS A 32 11.91 -12.32 -9.64
CA LYS A 32 12.40 -12.51 -8.26
C LYS A 32 13.60 -11.62 -8.01
N HIS A 33 13.59 -10.82 -6.95
CA HIS A 33 14.77 -10.08 -6.51
C HIS A 33 15.73 -11.02 -5.78
N ILE A 34 16.95 -11.20 -6.33
CA ILE A 34 17.91 -12.26 -5.94
C ILE A 34 18.39 -12.13 -4.48
N LEU A 35 18.36 -10.92 -3.90
CA LEU A 35 18.89 -10.67 -2.55
C LEU A 35 17.93 -11.03 -1.40
N THR A 36 16.63 -11.19 -1.65
CA THR A 36 15.63 -11.42 -0.58
C THR A 36 14.71 -12.63 -0.83
N GLN A 37 14.89 -13.36 -1.94
CA GLN A 37 13.97 -14.41 -2.41
C GLN A 37 12.52 -13.93 -2.63
N ARG A 38 12.28 -12.62 -2.82
CA ARG A 38 10.91 -12.07 -2.90
C ARG A 38 10.43 -11.85 -4.31
N SER A 39 9.12 -12.01 -4.49
CA SER A 39 8.41 -11.63 -5.70
C SER A 39 8.43 -10.11 -5.80
N LEU A 40 9.15 -9.62 -6.81
CA LEU A 40 8.94 -8.29 -7.36
C LEU A 40 7.60 -8.33 -8.08
N GLU A 41 6.67 -7.50 -7.64
CA GLU A 41 5.38 -7.32 -8.28
C GLU A 41 5.50 -6.21 -9.33
N ILE A 42 4.78 -6.39 -10.43
CA ILE A 42 4.84 -5.49 -11.59
C ILE A 42 3.43 -5.09 -11.97
N VAL A 43 3.22 -3.78 -12.12
CA VAL A 43 1.94 -3.18 -12.53
C VAL A 43 2.19 -2.22 -13.69
N HIS A 44 1.34 -2.30 -14.70
CA HIS A 44 1.44 -1.44 -15.87
C HIS A 44 0.57 -0.20 -15.71
N VAL A 45 1.16 0.99 -15.91
CA VAL A 45 0.44 2.26 -15.93
C VAL A 45 0.30 2.68 -17.39
N SER A 46 -0.75 2.16 -18.03
CA SER A 46 -0.97 2.26 -19.49
C SER A 46 -1.07 3.70 -20.00
N SER A 47 -1.59 4.62 -19.18
CA SER A 47 -1.74 6.04 -19.54
C SER A 47 -0.42 6.72 -19.92
N HIS A 48 0.71 6.27 -19.35
CA HIS A 48 2.01 6.94 -19.50
C HIS A 48 3.14 5.98 -19.93
N ASN A 49 2.78 4.76 -20.36
CA ASN A 49 3.72 3.74 -20.85
C ASN A 49 4.88 3.43 -19.90
N PHE A 50 4.67 3.52 -18.59
CA PHE A 50 5.66 3.10 -17.60
C PHE A 50 5.17 1.90 -16.79
N THR A 51 6.14 1.22 -16.19
CA THR A 51 5.95 0.02 -15.41
C THR A 51 6.30 0.32 -13.96
N LEU A 52 5.32 0.23 -13.07
CA LEU A 52 5.53 0.32 -11.64
C LEU A 52 6.01 -1.04 -11.13
N GLN A 53 7.13 -1.05 -10.41
CA GLN A 53 7.65 -2.23 -9.75
C GLN A 53 7.69 -2.00 -8.26
N TYR A 54 7.15 -2.93 -7.48
CA TYR A 54 7.15 -2.81 -6.02
C TYR A 54 7.45 -4.16 -5.36
N SER A 55 7.91 -4.07 -4.12
CA SER A 55 8.11 -5.22 -3.24
C SER A 55 7.90 -4.78 -1.81
N ILE A 56 7.43 -5.67 -0.95
CA ILE A 56 7.11 -5.37 0.44
C ILE A 56 7.91 -6.25 1.40
N LEU A 57 8.26 -5.65 2.54
CA LEU A 57 8.91 -6.32 3.65
C LEU A 57 8.43 -5.75 4.96
N THR A 58 7.77 -6.59 5.75
CA THR A 58 7.61 -6.37 7.18
C THR A 58 8.36 -7.46 7.93
N GLN A 59 9.10 -7.09 8.96
CA GLN A 59 9.92 -8.00 9.75
C GLN A 59 9.85 -7.58 11.21
N LEU A 60 9.48 -8.52 12.07
CA LEU A 60 9.52 -8.31 13.51
C LEU A 60 10.95 -8.01 13.97
N GLY A 61 11.10 -6.93 14.73
CA GLY A 61 12.35 -6.57 15.39
C GLY A 61 12.75 -7.56 16.49
N TYR A 62 13.99 -7.46 16.98
CA TYR A 62 14.46 -8.28 18.09
C TYR A 62 14.28 -7.54 19.42
N TYR A 63 13.50 -8.11 20.32
CA TYR A 63 13.30 -7.62 21.69
C TYR A 63 13.81 -8.67 22.68
N GLN A 64 14.78 -8.30 23.52
CA GLN A 64 15.45 -9.22 24.45
C GLN A 64 14.50 -9.81 25.51
N ASP A 65 13.41 -9.11 25.82
CA ASP A 65 12.53 -9.42 26.95
C ASP A 65 11.18 -10.04 26.55
N THR A 66 10.92 -10.27 25.27
CA THR A 66 9.65 -10.85 24.80
C THR A 66 9.88 -11.93 23.77
N VAL A 67 9.55 -13.17 24.13
CA VAL A 67 9.80 -14.37 23.32
C VAL A 67 8.86 -14.43 22.10
N GLU A 68 7.65 -13.87 22.20
CA GLU A 68 6.67 -13.80 21.13
C GLU A 68 5.91 -12.46 21.21
N ARG A 69 6.17 -11.54 20.27
CA ARG A 69 5.35 -10.35 20.04
C ARG A 69 4.80 -10.41 18.63
N GLU A 70 3.55 -9.99 18.48
CA GLU A 70 2.98 -9.73 17.16
C GLU A 70 3.74 -8.58 16.49
N ASN A 71 3.86 -8.65 15.17
CA ASN A 71 4.45 -7.57 14.40
C ASN A 71 3.50 -6.37 14.43
N GLN A 72 4.01 -5.22 14.85
CA GLN A 72 3.22 -4.01 15.03
C GLN A 72 3.15 -3.20 13.72
N ASP A 73 4.06 -3.48 12.77
CA ASP A 73 4.10 -2.88 11.45
C ASP A 73 3.12 -3.58 10.50
N SER A 74 2.31 -2.81 9.80
CA SER A 74 1.42 -3.29 8.74
C SER A 74 1.63 -2.50 7.45
N PHE A 75 0.99 -2.95 6.37
CA PHE A 75 1.05 -2.29 5.08
C PHE A 75 -0.24 -2.53 4.30
N CYS A 76 -0.57 -1.63 3.39
CA CYS A 76 -1.65 -1.82 2.43
C CYS A 76 -1.13 -1.68 1.00
N ILE A 77 -1.59 -2.55 0.10
CA ILE A 77 -1.31 -2.47 -1.33
C ILE A 77 -2.59 -2.77 -2.07
N LYS A 78 -3.09 -1.80 -2.82
CA LYS A 78 -4.25 -1.97 -3.68
C LYS A 78 -3.98 -1.36 -5.03
N THR A 79 -3.91 -2.21 -6.04
CA THR A 79 -3.69 -1.79 -7.42
C THR A 79 -5.02 -1.76 -8.17
N GLN A 80 -5.11 -0.87 -9.15
CA GLN A 80 -6.27 -0.77 -10.05
C GLN A 80 -7.56 -0.46 -9.28
N ILE A 81 -7.49 0.46 -8.30
CA ILE A 81 -8.67 0.86 -7.53
C ILE A 81 -9.70 1.53 -8.43
N GLN A 82 -10.98 1.43 -8.06
CA GLN A 82 -12.09 1.93 -8.86
C GLN A 82 -12.10 1.39 -10.31
N CYS A 83 -11.59 0.17 -10.50
CA CYS A 83 -11.41 -0.46 -11.81
C CYS A 83 -10.57 0.38 -12.79
N ASN A 84 -9.72 1.28 -12.29
CA ASN A 84 -8.87 2.12 -13.11
C ASN A 84 -7.44 1.58 -13.12
N PRO A 85 -6.92 1.08 -14.26
CA PRO A 85 -5.60 0.47 -14.33
C PRO A 85 -4.44 1.43 -14.05
N ASN A 86 -4.69 2.74 -13.94
CA ASN A 86 -3.70 3.76 -13.69
C ASN A 86 -3.68 4.25 -12.23
N VAL A 87 -4.51 3.66 -11.36
CA VAL A 87 -4.70 4.14 -9.98
C VAL A 87 -4.30 3.06 -8.99
N HIS A 88 -3.38 3.39 -8.10
CA HIS A 88 -2.81 2.45 -7.13
C HIS A 88 -2.60 3.12 -5.77
N VAL A 89 -2.84 2.39 -4.69
CA VAL A 89 -2.60 2.84 -3.32
C VAL A 89 -1.57 1.91 -2.68
N PHE A 90 -0.59 2.52 -2.04
CA PHE A 90 0.42 1.85 -1.21
C PHE A 90 0.46 2.55 0.13
N GLY A 91 0.67 1.81 1.22
CA GLY A 91 0.78 2.39 2.55
C GLY A 91 1.57 1.52 3.49
N VAL A 92 2.23 2.15 4.46
CA VAL A 92 2.86 1.50 5.60
C VAL A 92 2.44 2.19 6.88
N PHE A 93 2.34 1.41 7.95
CA PHE A 93 1.76 1.83 9.23
C PHE A 93 2.60 1.25 10.35
N ASP A 94 3.08 2.10 11.24
CA ASP A 94 3.84 1.70 12.43
C ASP A 94 2.91 1.74 13.63
N GLY A 95 2.56 0.58 14.16
CA GLY A 95 1.69 0.46 15.33
C GLY A 95 2.46 0.69 16.63
N HIS A 96 1.87 1.42 17.57
CA HIS A 96 2.40 1.60 18.92
C HIS A 96 1.35 1.38 20.01
N GLY A 97 1.82 1.12 21.24
CA GLY A 97 0.95 0.77 22.37
C GLY A 97 0.66 -0.72 22.50
N GLN A 98 -0.26 -1.06 23.40
CA GLN A 98 -0.58 -2.45 23.72
C GLN A 98 -1.34 -3.16 22.59
N TYR A 99 -2.22 -2.42 21.91
CA TYR A 99 -3.07 -2.92 20.82
C TYR A 99 -2.59 -2.42 19.45
N SER A 100 -1.29 -2.13 19.35
CA SER A 100 -0.62 -1.57 18.18
C SER A 100 -0.87 -2.33 16.87
N ALA A 101 -0.80 -3.67 16.91
CA ALA A 101 -0.96 -4.50 15.72
C ALA A 101 -2.41 -4.45 15.21
N GLN A 102 -3.38 -4.32 16.11
CA GLN A 102 -4.78 -4.15 15.73
C GLN A 102 -5.02 -2.75 15.15
N CYS A 103 -4.43 -1.72 15.76
CA CYS A 103 -4.50 -0.34 15.26
C CYS A 103 -3.88 -0.23 13.86
N SER A 104 -2.68 -0.78 13.65
CA SER A 104 -2.03 -0.75 12.34
C SER A 104 -2.76 -1.60 11.30
N ASN A 105 -3.41 -2.70 11.68
CA ASN A 105 -4.24 -3.50 10.78
C ASN A 105 -5.56 -2.83 10.34
N PHE A 106 -5.92 -1.68 10.91
CA PHE A 106 -7.05 -0.87 10.42
C PHE A 106 -6.81 -0.25 9.02
N ASN A 107 -5.61 -0.44 8.46
CA ASN A 107 -5.25 0.01 7.11
C ASN A 107 -6.14 -0.54 5.98
N ASP A 108 -6.68 -1.76 6.12
CA ASP A 108 -7.58 -2.34 5.11
C ASP A 108 -8.83 -1.47 4.96
N ARG A 109 -9.33 -0.93 6.09
CA ARG A 109 -10.49 -0.06 6.12
C ARG A 109 -10.25 1.27 5.42
N LEU A 110 -9.04 1.85 5.57
CA LEU A 110 -8.64 3.04 4.82
C LEU A 110 -8.73 2.82 3.30
N VAL A 111 -8.22 1.68 2.82
CA VAL A 111 -8.26 1.33 1.40
C VAL A 111 -9.71 1.16 0.91
N GLU A 112 -10.59 0.57 1.70
CA GLU A 112 -12.01 0.44 1.37
C GLU A 112 -12.68 1.80 1.21
N ILE A 113 -12.49 2.71 2.17
CA ILE A 113 -13.06 4.05 2.15
C ILE A 113 -12.57 4.81 0.91
N LEU A 114 -11.25 4.85 0.68
CA LEU A 114 -10.68 5.48 -0.52
C LEU A 114 -11.21 4.84 -1.81
N SER A 115 -11.28 3.51 -1.88
CA SER A 115 -11.77 2.80 -3.07
C SER A 115 -13.24 3.08 -3.37
N SER A 116 -14.04 3.42 -2.36
CA SER A 116 -15.46 3.74 -2.49
C SER A 116 -15.76 5.22 -2.70
N ASP A 117 -14.78 6.11 -2.45
CA ASP A 117 -14.94 7.56 -2.62
C ASP A 117 -14.88 7.95 -4.11
N SER A 118 -16.04 8.24 -4.69
CA SER A 118 -16.14 8.67 -6.09
C SER A 118 -15.40 9.97 -6.41
N THR A 119 -15.05 10.76 -5.39
CA THR A 119 -14.32 12.03 -5.53
C THR A 119 -12.82 11.87 -5.40
N LEU A 120 -12.31 10.65 -5.12
CA LEU A 120 -10.89 10.39 -4.90
C LEU A 120 -9.98 10.94 -6.00
N LEU A 121 -10.37 10.81 -7.27
CA LEU A 121 -9.56 11.27 -8.40
C LEU A 121 -9.74 12.76 -8.72
N ASP A 122 -10.87 13.34 -8.32
CA ASP A 122 -11.19 14.75 -8.55
C ASP A 122 -10.55 15.65 -7.49
N ASP A 123 -10.56 15.21 -6.24
CA ASP A 123 -9.97 15.90 -5.09
C ASP A 123 -9.33 14.89 -4.10
N PRO A 124 -8.13 14.36 -4.44
CA PRO A 124 -7.42 13.41 -3.59
C PRO A 124 -7.16 13.94 -2.18
N LEU A 125 -6.90 15.25 -2.04
CA LEU A 125 -6.63 15.87 -0.74
C LEU A 125 -7.85 15.75 0.18
N LYS A 126 -9.02 16.12 -0.32
CA LYS A 126 -10.27 16.02 0.44
C LYS A 126 -10.63 14.57 0.73
N ALA A 127 -10.52 13.69 -0.25
CA ALA A 127 -10.82 12.26 -0.07
C ALA A 127 -9.94 11.64 1.02
N TYR A 128 -8.63 11.89 0.99
CA TYR A 128 -7.72 11.44 2.05
C TYR A 128 -8.05 12.05 3.41
N THR A 129 -8.32 13.36 3.47
CA THR A 129 -8.66 14.04 4.73
C THR A 129 -9.90 13.39 5.37
N LEU A 130 -10.95 13.16 4.58
CA LEU A 130 -12.17 12.52 5.05
C LEU A 130 -11.95 11.06 5.42
N ALA A 131 -11.15 10.32 4.65
CA ALA A 131 -10.85 8.92 4.92
C ALA A 131 -10.07 8.77 6.23
N PHE A 132 -9.05 9.59 6.48
CA PHE A 132 -8.29 9.59 7.73
C PHE A 132 -9.15 9.92 8.95
N LEU A 133 -10.01 10.94 8.84
CA LEU A 133 -10.97 11.28 9.90
C LEU A 133 -11.97 10.14 10.15
N ALA A 134 -12.46 9.51 9.09
CA ALA A 134 -13.40 8.40 9.19
C ALA A 134 -12.75 7.18 9.86
N ILE A 135 -11.56 6.75 9.43
CA ILE A 135 -10.89 5.59 10.07
C ILE A 135 -10.54 5.88 11.53
N ASN A 136 -10.17 7.11 11.89
CA ASN A 136 -9.86 7.45 13.27
C ASN A 136 -11.12 7.37 14.14
N SER A 137 -12.26 7.87 13.64
CA SER A 137 -13.54 7.74 14.33
C SER A 137 -13.97 6.28 14.45
N GLU A 138 -13.87 5.50 13.37
CA GLU A 138 -14.23 4.08 13.37
C GLU A 138 -13.31 3.25 14.29
N LEU A 139 -12.03 3.61 14.43
CA LEU A 139 -11.12 2.97 15.38
C LEU A 139 -11.55 3.25 16.83
N HIS A 140 -11.84 4.50 17.18
CA HIS A 140 -12.37 4.87 18.50
C HIS A 140 -13.71 4.18 18.83
N ASP A 141 -14.55 3.94 17.83
CA ASP A 141 -15.85 3.28 18.00
C ASP A 141 -15.75 1.73 17.96
N SER A 142 -14.56 1.18 17.72
CA SER A 142 -14.33 -0.26 17.62
C SER A 142 -14.15 -0.95 18.99
N GLU A 143 -13.96 -2.27 18.97
CA GLU A 143 -13.62 -3.04 20.18
C GLU A 143 -12.13 -2.92 20.59
N ILE A 144 -11.31 -2.23 19.78
CA ILE A 144 -9.88 -2.04 20.04
C ILE A 144 -9.73 -0.90 21.05
N ASP A 145 -9.00 -1.14 22.15
CA ASP A 145 -8.67 -0.07 23.10
C ASP A 145 -7.49 0.76 22.59
N ASP A 146 -7.81 1.88 21.95
CA ASP A 146 -6.86 2.83 21.39
C ASP A 146 -6.56 4.02 22.33
N THR A 147 -6.99 3.97 23.59
CA THR A 147 -6.74 5.04 24.59
C THR A 147 -5.25 5.37 24.71
N MET A 148 -4.41 4.33 24.64
CA MET A 148 -2.94 4.40 24.73
C MET A 148 -2.27 3.59 23.61
N SER A 149 -3.01 3.28 22.54
CA SER A 149 -2.51 2.56 21.37
C SER A 149 -2.88 3.31 20.11
N GLY A 150 -2.13 3.11 19.04
CA GLY A 150 -2.39 3.80 17.78
C GLY A 150 -1.45 3.32 16.70
N THR A 151 -1.49 4.01 15.56
CA THR A 151 -0.59 3.73 14.45
C THR A 151 -0.27 5.01 13.68
N THR A 152 0.93 5.07 13.09
CA THR A 152 1.23 6.03 12.03
C THR A 152 0.61 5.56 10.71
N ALA A 153 0.57 6.45 9.73
CA ALA A 153 0.19 6.11 8.37
C ALA A 153 0.94 6.99 7.37
N ILE A 154 1.76 6.39 6.52
CA ILE A 154 2.23 7.04 5.29
C ILE A 154 1.71 6.25 4.09
N THR A 155 0.95 6.93 3.25
CA THR A 155 0.33 6.35 2.06
C THR A 155 0.65 7.16 0.81
N VAL A 156 0.66 6.47 -0.32
CA VAL A 156 0.88 7.02 -1.64
C VAL A 156 -0.24 6.55 -2.55
N LEU A 157 -1.01 7.50 -3.08
CA LEU A 157 -1.91 7.29 -4.21
C LEU A 157 -1.17 7.68 -5.50
N VAL A 158 -1.00 6.69 -6.36
CA VAL A 158 -0.48 6.86 -7.72
C VAL A 158 -1.66 7.06 -8.66
N VAL A 159 -1.67 8.14 -9.43
CA VAL A 159 -2.66 8.40 -10.49
C VAL A 159 -1.92 8.76 -11.77
N GLY A 160 -1.83 7.81 -12.70
CA GLY A 160 -1.00 8.01 -13.89
C GLY A 160 0.44 8.31 -13.47
N ASP A 161 0.99 9.46 -13.88
CA ASP A 161 2.33 9.93 -13.54
C ASP A 161 2.44 10.75 -12.24
N THR A 162 1.33 10.94 -11.53
CA THR A 162 1.25 11.80 -10.34
C THR A 162 1.20 10.99 -9.05
N LEU A 163 1.93 11.44 -8.03
CA LEU A 163 1.93 10.87 -6.68
C LEU A 163 1.29 11.83 -5.69
N TYR A 164 0.28 11.36 -4.96
CA TYR A 164 -0.29 12.05 -3.81
C TYR A 164 0.17 11.32 -2.55
N VAL A 165 0.82 12.04 -1.64
CA VAL A 165 1.37 11.47 -0.41
C VAL A 165 0.57 12.02 0.77
N ALA A 166 0.02 11.13 1.59
CA ALA A 166 -0.62 11.47 2.86
C ALA A 166 0.20 10.84 3.99
N ASN A 167 0.61 11.67 4.95
CA ASN A 167 1.45 11.26 6.08
C ASN A 167 0.85 11.76 7.39
N ASP A 168 0.67 10.86 8.34
CA ASP A 168 0.29 11.13 9.72
C ASP A 168 1.16 10.29 10.67
N GLY A 169 1.98 10.96 11.49
CA GLY A 169 3.07 10.32 12.25
C GLY A 169 4.47 10.80 11.85
N ASP A 170 5.48 10.06 12.28
CA ASP A 170 6.90 10.41 12.26
C ASP A 170 7.77 9.69 11.20
#